data_AF-A0A7Z9VIV3-F1
#
_entry.id   AF-A0A7Z9VIV3-F1
#
_cell.length_a   1.000
_cell.length_b   1.000
_cell.length_c   1.000
_cell.angle_alpha   90.00
_cell.angle_beta   90.00
_cell.angle_gamma   90.00
#
_symmetry.space_group_name_H-M   'P 1'
#
loop_
_entity.id
_entity.type
_entity.pdbx_description
1 polymer ?
#
loop_
_entity_poly.entity_id
_entity_poly.type
_entity_poly.pdbx_seq_one_letter_code
_entity_poly.pdbx_strand_id
1 'polypeptide(L)'
;GYVAGDIKSGAGEEGVEDDRRPKKHYAVQLALYTDILERKGLSRKREPFVWDIHGDEVTYELDELTGKRNPTTLWNIYQGTLDEARRNISNPGNSSPAYSSICKLCHWRTECMKTLERSDDLTLLPDLGRSKREEIIDRIATVDDLANIEIEQFIDGRNTIFRGIGIKSLEKFKARADLIKSNNAEPYLTEPVALPDPERELFFDIEDDPLHNFCYLHGFVERSNSDNNTEKYVAFFADDLSPEAEEQAFADAWRYIMENQPCTVYIYSKHERTTWRKLQSKYSSVCSEEEIETLFDPDNTIDLLHDVVRKYTEWPTHDHTLKTLAQYLDFKWRDTDPSGAASIEWFQRWSESEDPKIKQRILEYNEDDCLATRVLLDKIKTLDTIN
;
A
#
# COMPACT_ATOMS: atom_id res chain seq x y z
N GLY A 1 -12.82 7.01 -37.42
CA GLY A 1 -12.89 6.02 -36.33
C GLY A 1 -12.38 6.63 -35.05
N TYR A 2 -12.69 6.00 -33.92
CA TYR A 2 -12.25 6.33 -32.57
C TYR A 2 -10.97 5.57 -32.21
N VAL A 3 -10.23 6.09 -31.24
CA VAL A 3 -9.07 5.44 -30.61
C VAL A 3 -9.38 5.30 -29.13
N ALA A 4 -9.02 4.16 -28.52
CA ALA A 4 -9.22 3.99 -27.10
C ALA A 4 -8.19 4.81 -26.31
N GLY A 5 -8.66 5.48 -25.26
CA GLY A 5 -7.83 6.24 -24.33
C GLY A 5 -8.25 5.94 -22.89
N ASP A 6 -7.33 6.03 -21.95
CA ASP A 6 -7.60 5.89 -20.51
C ASP A 6 -6.74 6.88 -19.70
N ILE A 7 -7.14 7.18 -18.46
CA ILE A 7 -6.38 8.05 -17.55
C ILE A 7 -5.85 7.17 -16.41
N LYS A 8 -4.55 7.29 -16.11
CA LYS A 8 -3.86 6.42 -15.14
C LYS A 8 -3.19 7.25 -14.05
N SER A 9 -3.42 6.87 -12.80
CA SER A 9 -2.76 7.45 -11.61
C SER A 9 -1.30 7.03 -11.43
N GLY A 10 -0.67 6.45 -12.44
CA GLY A 10 0.74 6.06 -12.40
C GLY A 10 1.34 6.12 -13.79
N ALA A 11 2.67 6.23 -13.87
CA ALA A 11 3.42 6.37 -15.12
C ALA A 11 2.95 5.39 -16.20
N GLY A 12 2.88 5.87 -17.45
CA GLY A 12 2.40 5.12 -18.59
C GLY A 12 3.36 3.99 -19.00
N GLU A 13 4.60 4.03 -18.51
CA GLU A 13 5.63 3.03 -18.81
C GLU A 13 6.28 2.50 -17.51
N GLU A 14 6.97 1.38 -17.63
CA GLU A 14 7.83 0.81 -16.58
C GLU A 14 9.26 0.61 -17.13
N GLY A 15 10.25 0.65 -16.25
CA GLY A 15 11.67 0.49 -16.61
C GLY A 15 12.52 1.68 -16.19
N VAL A 16 13.83 1.56 -16.43
CA VAL A 16 14.78 2.67 -16.31
C VAL A 16 14.68 3.56 -17.55
N GLU A 17 15.18 4.79 -17.47
CA GLU A 17 15.02 5.81 -18.51
C GLU A 17 15.39 5.35 -19.94
N ASP A 18 16.45 4.55 -20.07
CA ASP A 18 16.92 4.00 -21.37
C ASP A 18 16.22 2.69 -21.82
N ASP A 19 15.32 2.12 -21.01
CA ASP A 19 14.60 0.87 -21.30
C ASP A 19 13.14 0.93 -20.81
N ARG A 20 12.51 2.10 -20.99
CA ARG A 20 11.08 2.28 -20.72
C ARG A 20 10.25 1.45 -21.69
N ARG A 21 9.19 0.87 -21.17
CA ARG A 21 8.29 -0.01 -21.92
C ARG A 21 6.87 0.08 -21.41
N PRO A 22 5.86 -0.10 -22.29
CA PRO A 22 4.46 -0.05 -21.88
C PRO A 22 4.16 -1.08 -20.79
N LYS A 23 3.37 -0.67 -19.78
CA LYS A 23 2.92 -1.57 -18.71
C LYS A 23 1.93 -2.58 -19.28
N LYS A 24 2.27 -3.87 -19.20
CA LYS A 24 1.46 -4.94 -19.81
C LYS A 24 0.00 -4.96 -19.33
N HIS A 25 -0.25 -4.70 -18.06
CA HIS A 25 -1.61 -4.71 -17.52
C HIS A 25 -2.45 -3.51 -18.00
N TYR A 26 -1.84 -2.34 -18.24
CA TYR A 26 -2.52 -1.23 -18.93
C TYR A 26 -2.82 -1.60 -20.38
N ALA A 27 -1.87 -2.25 -21.06
CA ALA A 27 -2.04 -2.67 -22.44
C ALA A 27 -3.22 -3.64 -22.63
N VAL A 28 -3.42 -4.60 -21.72
CA VAL A 28 -4.56 -5.54 -21.75
C VAL A 28 -5.89 -4.78 -21.69
N GLN A 29 -5.99 -3.77 -20.82
CA GLN A 29 -7.19 -2.95 -20.68
C GLN A 29 -7.45 -2.10 -21.94
N LEU A 30 -6.42 -1.42 -22.46
CA LEU A 30 -6.53 -0.62 -23.69
C LEU A 30 -6.86 -1.47 -24.92
N ALA A 31 -6.30 -2.67 -25.00
CA ALA A 31 -6.60 -3.63 -26.05
C ALA A 31 -8.05 -4.13 -25.98
N LEU A 32 -8.61 -4.32 -24.78
CA LEU A 32 -10.04 -4.63 -24.62
C LEU A 32 -10.92 -3.50 -25.16
N TYR A 33 -10.62 -2.24 -24.83
CA TYR A 33 -11.38 -1.10 -25.35
C TYR A 33 -11.27 -1.01 -26.87
N THR A 34 -10.07 -1.26 -27.40
CA THR A 34 -9.81 -1.29 -28.84
C THR A 34 -10.60 -2.43 -29.53
N ASP A 35 -10.62 -3.64 -28.98
CA ASP A 35 -11.42 -4.78 -29.49
C ASP A 35 -12.92 -4.45 -29.52
N ILE A 36 -13.44 -3.77 -28.49
CA ILE A 36 -14.84 -3.31 -28.46
C ILE A 36 -15.10 -2.32 -29.61
N LEU A 37 -14.21 -1.36 -29.84
CA LEU A 37 -14.31 -0.41 -30.94
C LEU A 37 -14.22 -1.09 -32.31
N GLU A 38 -13.35 -2.09 -32.47
CA GLU A 38 -13.21 -2.86 -33.71
C GLU A 38 -14.48 -3.64 -34.03
N ARG A 39 -15.04 -4.34 -33.04
CA ARG A 39 -16.29 -5.11 -33.19
C ARG A 39 -17.49 -4.23 -33.54
N LYS A 40 -17.46 -2.96 -33.14
CA LYS A 40 -18.48 -1.95 -33.49
C LYS A 40 -18.26 -1.32 -34.87
N GLY A 41 -17.15 -1.63 -35.56
CA GLY A 41 -16.76 -0.96 -36.80
C GLY A 41 -16.36 0.51 -36.60
N LEU A 42 -16.00 0.89 -35.36
CA LEU A 42 -15.73 2.26 -34.96
C LEU A 42 -14.25 2.54 -34.77
N SER A 43 -13.40 1.52 -34.60
CA SER A 43 -11.96 1.69 -34.40
C SER A 43 -11.28 2.36 -35.60
N ARG A 44 -10.33 3.26 -35.32
CA ARG A 44 -9.43 3.85 -36.32
C ARG A 44 -8.14 3.05 -36.49
N LYS A 45 -7.53 2.64 -35.39
CA LYS A 45 -6.19 2.02 -35.31
C LYS A 45 -6.00 1.29 -33.97
N ARG A 46 -5.05 0.35 -33.91
CA ARG A 46 -4.66 -0.38 -32.69
C ARG A 46 -3.50 0.29 -31.93
N GLU A 47 -3.61 1.61 -31.81
CA GLU A 47 -2.61 2.47 -31.14
C GLU A 47 -3.34 3.32 -30.10
N PRO A 48 -3.94 2.69 -29.05
CA PRO A 48 -4.54 3.40 -27.94
C PRO A 48 -3.48 4.14 -27.12
N PHE A 49 -3.94 4.99 -26.20
CA PHE A 49 -3.05 5.78 -25.35
C PHE A 49 -3.52 5.81 -23.90
N VAL A 50 -2.62 6.20 -23.01
CA VAL A 50 -2.96 6.64 -21.66
C VAL A 50 -2.48 8.07 -21.44
N TRP A 51 -3.24 8.84 -20.68
CA TRP A 51 -2.69 10.00 -19.97
C TRP A 51 -2.19 9.50 -18.62
N ASP A 52 -0.89 9.65 -18.37
CA ASP A 52 -0.28 9.15 -17.15
C ASP A 52 -0.20 10.21 -16.03
N ILE A 53 0.43 9.83 -14.91
CA ILE A 53 0.57 10.70 -13.72
C ILE A 53 1.36 11.99 -14.00
N HIS A 54 2.13 12.06 -15.08
CA HIS A 54 2.88 13.25 -15.46
C HIS A 54 2.08 14.16 -16.40
N GLY A 55 0.86 13.76 -16.77
CA GLY A 55 0.08 14.43 -17.79
C GLY A 55 0.62 14.20 -19.19
N ASP A 56 1.45 13.17 -19.40
CA ASP A 56 1.97 12.81 -20.71
C ASP A 56 1.05 11.81 -21.41
N GLU A 57 0.82 12.01 -22.71
CA GLU A 57 0.11 11.04 -23.55
C GLU A 57 1.09 9.94 -23.99
N VAL A 58 0.94 8.74 -23.42
CA VAL A 58 1.76 7.58 -23.74
C VAL A 58 0.99 6.65 -24.67
N THR A 59 1.45 6.51 -25.91
CA THR A 59 0.86 5.60 -26.91
C THR A 59 1.30 4.16 -26.69
N TYR A 60 0.37 3.23 -26.86
CA TYR A 60 0.57 1.79 -26.73
C TYR A 60 0.40 1.11 -28.09
N GLU A 61 1.51 0.83 -28.77
CA GLU A 61 1.54 0.16 -30.08
C GLU A 61 1.16 -1.32 -29.94
N LEU A 62 -0.12 -1.68 -30.10
CA LEU A 62 -0.58 -3.02 -29.71
C LEU A 62 -0.04 -4.15 -30.59
N ASP A 63 0.25 -3.86 -31.86
CA ASP A 63 0.76 -4.83 -32.83
C ASP A 63 2.30 -4.84 -32.91
N GLU A 64 3.00 -3.95 -32.19
CA GLU A 64 4.46 -3.92 -32.19
C GLU A 64 5.05 -5.11 -31.40
N LEU A 65 6.14 -5.67 -31.91
CA LEU A 65 6.86 -6.76 -31.25
C LEU A 65 7.63 -6.23 -30.03
N THR A 66 7.28 -6.76 -28.87
CA THR A 66 7.92 -6.48 -27.59
C THR A 66 8.74 -7.68 -27.11
N GLY A 67 9.85 -7.42 -26.41
CA GLY A 67 10.68 -8.42 -25.75
C GLY A 67 11.78 -9.04 -26.63
N LYS A 68 13.03 -9.00 -26.15
CA LYS A 68 14.21 -9.49 -26.89
C LYS A 68 14.34 -11.03 -26.93
N ARG A 69 13.90 -11.72 -25.87
CA ARG A 69 14.08 -13.18 -25.71
C ARG A 69 12.89 -13.99 -26.24
N ASN A 70 11.67 -13.51 -25.99
CA ASN A 70 10.42 -14.12 -26.45
C ASN A 70 9.56 -13.03 -27.09
N PRO A 71 9.77 -12.71 -28.39
CA PRO A 71 9.03 -11.66 -29.07
C PRO A 71 7.53 -11.95 -29.08
N THR A 72 6.72 -10.98 -28.61
CA THR A 72 5.26 -11.03 -28.65
C THR A 72 4.68 -9.63 -28.75
N THR A 73 3.43 -9.48 -29.16
CA THR A 73 2.75 -8.18 -29.21
C THR A 73 1.87 -7.99 -27.97
N LEU A 74 1.55 -6.73 -27.65
CA LEU A 74 0.59 -6.44 -26.58
C LEU A 74 -0.81 -6.97 -26.93
N TRP A 75 -1.16 -6.97 -28.22
CA TRP A 75 -2.39 -7.59 -28.73
C TRP A 75 -2.44 -9.09 -28.45
N ASN A 76 -1.34 -9.82 -28.67
CA ASN A 76 -1.27 -11.26 -28.38
C ASN A 76 -1.38 -11.52 -26.87
N ILE A 77 -0.79 -10.66 -26.03
CA ILE A 77 -0.96 -10.75 -24.56
C ILE A 77 -2.44 -10.59 -24.21
N TYR A 78 -3.11 -9.57 -24.75
CA TYR A 78 -4.56 -9.37 -24.57
C TYR A 78 -5.39 -10.57 -25.02
N GLN A 79 -5.13 -11.13 -26.20
CA GLN A 79 -5.85 -12.30 -26.71
C GLN A 79 -5.67 -13.50 -25.78
N GLY A 80 -4.45 -13.74 -25.29
CA GLY A 80 -4.19 -14.79 -24.31
C GLY A 80 -4.98 -14.61 -23.01
N THR A 81 -5.02 -13.37 -22.48
CA THR A 81 -5.80 -13.03 -21.28
C THR A 81 -7.31 -13.16 -21.52
N LEU A 82 -7.82 -12.73 -22.68
CA LEU A 82 -9.23 -12.86 -23.05
C LEU A 82 -9.65 -14.33 -23.13
N ASP A 83 -8.82 -15.18 -23.74
CA ASP A 83 -9.08 -16.60 -23.84
C ASP A 83 -9.04 -17.28 -22.47
N GLU A 84 -8.13 -16.87 -21.59
CA GLU A 84 -8.10 -17.33 -20.20
C GLU A 84 -9.38 -16.94 -19.45
N ALA A 85 -9.80 -15.67 -19.55
CA ALA A 85 -11.04 -15.19 -18.94
C ALA A 85 -12.26 -15.98 -19.44
N ARG A 86 -12.35 -16.25 -20.76
CA ARG A 86 -13.41 -17.07 -21.35
C ARG A 86 -13.39 -18.52 -20.88
N ARG A 87 -12.20 -19.12 -20.73
CA ARG A 87 -12.04 -20.47 -20.17
C ARG A 87 -12.53 -20.51 -18.72
N ASN A 88 -12.19 -19.51 -17.90
CA ASN A 88 -12.63 -19.44 -16.50
C ASN A 88 -14.15 -19.29 -16.40
N ILE A 89 -14.77 -18.50 -17.28
CA ILE A 89 -16.24 -18.40 -17.35
C ILE A 89 -16.88 -19.72 -17.78
N SER A 90 -16.28 -20.43 -18.75
CA SER A 90 -16.82 -21.68 -19.29
C SER A 90 -16.58 -22.88 -18.36
N ASN A 91 -15.60 -22.79 -17.46
CA ASN A 91 -15.30 -23.80 -16.45
C ASN A 91 -15.02 -23.11 -15.08
N PRO A 92 -16.07 -22.71 -14.34
CA PRO A 92 -15.95 -21.93 -13.12
C PRO A 92 -15.08 -22.58 -12.02
N GLY A 93 -14.92 -23.91 -12.05
CA GLY A 93 -14.08 -24.65 -11.10
C GLY A 93 -12.57 -24.48 -11.33
N ASN A 94 -12.15 -23.82 -12.42
CA ASN A 94 -10.74 -23.67 -12.79
C ASN A 94 -10.07 -22.39 -12.27
N SER A 95 -10.80 -21.55 -11.52
CA SER A 95 -10.24 -20.34 -10.91
C SER A 95 -10.58 -20.29 -9.42
N SER A 96 -9.55 -20.12 -8.59
CA SER A 96 -9.70 -19.85 -7.15
C SER A 96 -9.32 -18.40 -6.84
N PRO A 97 -10.02 -17.74 -5.90
CA PRO A 97 -9.60 -16.42 -5.43
C PRO A 97 -8.24 -16.52 -4.73
N ALA A 98 -7.53 -15.40 -4.60
CA ALA A 98 -6.32 -15.26 -3.79
C ALA A 98 -6.33 -13.87 -3.15
N TYR A 99 -6.07 -13.78 -1.85
CA TYR A 99 -5.96 -12.49 -1.18
C TYR A 99 -4.76 -11.71 -1.72
N SER A 100 -4.95 -10.42 -1.97
CA SER A 100 -3.90 -9.52 -2.47
C SER A 100 -4.28 -8.06 -2.25
N SER A 101 -3.32 -7.15 -2.43
CA SER A 101 -3.52 -5.71 -2.24
C SER A 101 -4.63 -5.12 -3.12
N ILE A 102 -4.82 -5.64 -4.35
CA ILE A 102 -5.86 -5.15 -5.27
C ILE A 102 -7.28 -5.49 -4.79
N CYS A 103 -7.43 -6.44 -3.85
CA CYS A 103 -8.73 -6.80 -3.32
C CYS A 103 -9.46 -5.61 -2.69
N LYS A 104 -8.75 -4.60 -2.17
CA LYS A 104 -9.35 -3.41 -1.54
C LYS A 104 -10.25 -2.60 -2.49
N LEU A 105 -9.96 -2.62 -3.80
CA LEU A 105 -10.74 -1.94 -4.84
C LEU A 105 -11.61 -2.90 -5.66
N CYS A 106 -11.67 -4.18 -5.26
CA CYS A 106 -12.32 -5.24 -6.03
C CYS A 106 -13.79 -5.39 -5.67
N HIS A 107 -14.69 -5.29 -6.66
CA HIS A 107 -16.13 -5.50 -6.47
C HIS A 107 -16.49 -6.91 -5.95
N TRP A 108 -15.63 -7.91 -6.19
CA TRP A 108 -15.85 -9.29 -5.75
C TRP A 108 -15.24 -9.59 -4.38
N ARG A 109 -14.57 -8.62 -3.74
CA ARG A 109 -13.83 -8.82 -2.48
C ARG A 109 -14.63 -9.59 -1.44
N THR A 110 -15.87 -9.18 -1.18
CA THR A 110 -16.72 -9.77 -0.13
C THR A 110 -16.95 -11.26 -0.36
N GLU A 111 -17.23 -11.69 -1.59
CA GLU A 111 -17.47 -13.10 -1.90
C GLU A 111 -16.16 -13.89 -1.99
N CYS A 112 -15.11 -13.29 -2.54
CA CYS A 112 -13.77 -13.89 -2.55
C CYS A 112 -13.27 -14.15 -1.12
N MET A 113 -13.41 -13.19 -0.20
CA MET A 113 -12.99 -13.34 1.20
C MET A 113 -13.71 -14.49 1.89
N LYS A 114 -15.04 -14.58 1.78
CA LYS A 114 -15.81 -15.71 2.34
C LYS A 114 -15.32 -17.06 1.79
N THR A 115 -14.98 -17.10 0.50
CA THR A 115 -14.45 -18.31 -0.12
C THR A 115 -13.10 -18.68 0.46
N LEU A 116 -12.18 -17.70 0.57
CA LEU A 116 -10.83 -17.90 1.12
C LEU A 116 -10.88 -18.35 2.58
N GLU A 117 -11.70 -17.71 3.41
CA GLU A 117 -11.91 -18.06 4.82
C GLU A 117 -12.47 -19.48 4.96
N ARG A 118 -13.48 -19.84 4.16
CA ARG A 118 -14.08 -21.18 4.17
C ARG A 118 -13.12 -22.27 3.71
N SER A 119 -12.28 -21.98 2.70
CA SER A 119 -11.27 -22.92 2.21
C SER A 119 -9.99 -22.92 3.03
N ASP A 120 -9.91 -22.07 4.06
CA ASP A 120 -8.72 -21.87 4.87
C ASP A 120 -7.45 -21.60 4.03
N ASP A 121 -7.62 -20.69 3.06
CA ASP A 121 -6.62 -20.46 2.01
C ASP A 121 -5.34 -19.84 2.57
N LEU A 122 -4.20 -20.36 2.11
CA LEU A 122 -2.87 -19.91 2.52
C LEU A 122 -2.60 -18.41 2.28
N THR A 123 -3.28 -17.77 1.33
CA THR A 123 -3.11 -16.33 1.06
C THR A 123 -3.68 -15.43 2.14
N LEU A 124 -4.40 -15.99 3.11
CA LEU A 124 -4.79 -15.31 4.34
C LEU A 124 -3.61 -15.06 5.29
N LEU A 125 -2.44 -15.66 5.02
CA LEU A 125 -1.21 -15.37 5.75
C LEU A 125 -0.47 -14.17 5.11
N PRO A 126 -0.04 -13.18 5.89
CA PRO A 126 0.74 -12.07 5.37
C PRO A 126 1.95 -12.55 4.55
N ASP A 127 2.29 -11.83 3.49
CA ASP A 127 3.39 -12.11 2.55
C ASP A 127 3.34 -13.47 1.81
N LEU A 128 2.33 -14.31 2.04
CA LEU A 128 2.06 -15.55 1.31
C LEU A 128 1.11 -15.26 0.13
N GLY A 129 1.62 -14.57 -0.89
CA GLY A 129 0.82 -14.24 -2.08
C GLY A 129 0.52 -15.45 -2.96
N ARG A 130 -0.37 -15.25 -3.95
CA ARG A 130 -0.82 -16.27 -4.92
C ARG A 130 0.29 -17.16 -5.47
N SER A 131 1.39 -16.56 -5.91
CA SER A 131 2.52 -17.32 -6.49
C SER A 131 3.15 -18.28 -5.48
N LYS A 132 3.27 -17.90 -4.20
CA LYS A 132 3.81 -18.80 -3.17
C LYS A 132 2.82 -19.89 -2.80
N ARG A 133 1.52 -19.56 -2.73
CA ARG A 133 0.47 -20.56 -2.55
C ARG A 133 0.52 -21.62 -3.64
N GLU A 134 0.59 -21.21 -4.91
CA GLU A 134 0.63 -22.13 -6.05
C GLU A 134 1.82 -23.11 -6.00
N GLU A 135 2.94 -22.73 -5.39
CA GLU A 135 4.10 -23.61 -5.21
C GLU A 135 3.95 -24.62 -4.06
N ILE A 136 3.13 -24.32 -3.04
CA ILE A 136 3.02 -25.17 -1.83
C ILE A 136 1.70 -25.95 -1.73
N ILE A 137 0.65 -25.54 -2.45
CA ILE A 137 -0.72 -26.02 -2.27
C ILE A 137 -0.88 -27.54 -2.45
N ASP A 138 -0.06 -28.16 -3.31
CA ASP A 138 -0.08 -29.62 -3.56
C ASP A 138 0.47 -30.44 -2.39
N ARG A 139 1.22 -29.83 -1.47
CA ARG A 139 1.80 -30.46 -0.28
C ARG A 139 1.17 -29.97 1.02
N ILE A 140 0.74 -28.71 1.03
CA ILE A 140 0.15 -28.01 2.18
C ILE A 140 -1.05 -27.26 1.63
N ALA A 141 -2.27 -27.77 1.80
CA ALA A 141 -3.43 -27.23 1.12
C ALA A 141 -4.06 -26.03 1.85
N THR A 142 -3.94 -25.99 3.18
CA THR A 142 -4.61 -25.01 4.04
C THR A 142 -3.68 -24.38 5.07
N VAL A 143 -4.13 -23.28 5.69
CA VAL A 143 -3.42 -22.69 6.85
C VAL A 143 -3.37 -23.70 8.01
N ASP A 144 -4.42 -24.48 8.22
CA ASP A 144 -4.45 -25.54 9.25
C ASP A 144 -3.43 -26.65 8.96
N ASP A 145 -3.32 -27.10 7.70
CA ASP A 145 -2.28 -28.06 7.31
C ASP A 145 -0.89 -27.48 7.59
N LEU A 146 -0.68 -26.20 7.27
CA LEU A 146 0.60 -25.54 7.54
C LEU A 146 0.90 -25.48 9.03
N ALA A 147 -0.09 -25.19 9.88
CA ALA A 147 0.11 -25.15 11.32
C ALA A 147 0.45 -26.53 11.92
N ASN A 148 -0.07 -27.61 11.34
CA ASN A 148 0.08 -28.96 11.90
C ASN A 148 1.21 -29.80 11.26
N ILE A 149 1.91 -29.27 10.26
CA ILE A 149 2.96 -30.01 9.54
C ILE A 149 4.36 -29.73 10.08
N GLU A 150 5.19 -30.77 10.13
CA GLU A 150 6.63 -30.66 10.39
C GLU A 150 7.34 -30.16 9.12
N ILE A 151 7.69 -28.87 9.07
CA ILE A 151 8.21 -28.23 7.86
C ILE A 151 9.62 -28.71 7.46
N GLU A 152 10.34 -29.34 8.39
CA GLU A 152 11.69 -29.90 8.21
C GLU A 152 11.72 -30.94 7.09
N GLN A 153 10.60 -31.64 6.86
CA GLN A 153 10.48 -32.61 5.77
C GLN A 153 10.58 -31.97 4.37
N PHE A 154 10.41 -30.65 4.28
CA PHE A 154 10.51 -29.87 3.05
C PHE A 154 11.86 -29.18 2.87
N ILE A 155 12.78 -29.35 3.83
CA ILE A 155 14.11 -28.74 3.81
C ILE A 155 15.11 -29.73 3.24
N ASP A 156 15.80 -29.34 2.16
CA ASP A 156 16.90 -30.09 1.55
C ASP A 156 18.17 -29.24 1.55
N GLY A 157 19.07 -29.54 2.49
CA GLY A 157 20.31 -28.82 2.69
C GLY A 157 20.08 -27.36 3.09
N ARG A 158 20.27 -26.43 2.15
CA ARG A 158 20.10 -24.97 2.36
C ARG A 158 18.85 -24.39 1.69
N ASN A 159 18.07 -25.23 1.03
CA ASN A 159 16.88 -24.81 0.28
C ASN A 159 15.65 -25.55 0.80
N THR A 160 14.48 -25.06 0.42
CA THR A 160 13.26 -25.87 0.51
C THR A 160 13.01 -26.54 -0.84
N ILE A 161 12.14 -27.55 -0.86
CA ILE A 161 11.66 -28.15 -2.11
C ILE A 161 10.78 -27.22 -2.94
N PHE A 162 10.34 -26.09 -2.36
CA PHE A 162 9.43 -25.14 -2.98
C PHE A 162 10.21 -24.03 -3.69
N ARG A 163 9.90 -23.82 -4.98
CA ARG A 163 10.63 -22.83 -5.77
C ARG A 163 10.30 -21.41 -5.29
N GLY A 164 11.33 -20.61 -5.04
CA GLY A 164 11.16 -19.21 -4.62
C GLY A 164 10.74 -19.02 -3.16
N ILE A 165 10.71 -20.09 -2.35
CA ILE A 165 10.44 -20.03 -0.92
C ILE A 165 11.68 -20.54 -0.18
N GLY A 166 12.39 -19.64 0.49
CA GLY A 166 13.53 -20.00 1.33
C GLY A 166 13.08 -20.54 2.70
N ILE A 167 14.01 -21.18 3.42
CA ILE A 167 13.77 -21.76 4.75
C ILE A 167 13.12 -20.73 5.69
N LYS A 168 13.71 -19.54 5.83
CA LYS A 168 13.17 -18.46 6.67
C LYS A 168 11.75 -18.02 6.30
N SER A 169 11.40 -18.07 5.01
CA SER A 169 10.04 -17.73 4.59
C SER A 169 9.05 -18.83 4.98
N LEU A 170 9.44 -20.09 4.84
CA LEU A 170 8.62 -21.23 5.26
C LEU A 170 8.42 -21.25 6.78
N GLU A 171 9.49 -21.05 7.56
CA GLU A 171 9.44 -20.90 9.03
C GLU A 171 8.50 -19.75 9.42
N LYS A 172 8.60 -18.60 8.74
CA LYS A 172 7.71 -17.46 8.99
C LYS A 172 6.24 -17.79 8.70
N PHE A 173 5.95 -18.47 7.59
CA PHE A 173 4.58 -18.87 7.28
C PHE A 173 4.04 -19.89 8.27
N LYS A 174 4.88 -20.83 8.72
CA LYS A 174 4.54 -21.78 9.79
C LYS A 174 4.18 -21.06 11.09
N ALA A 175 5.04 -20.16 11.56
CA ALA A 175 4.79 -19.38 12.77
C ALA A 175 3.49 -18.57 12.70
N ARG A 176 3.19 -17.96 11.54
CA ARG A 176 1.93 -17.24 11.31
C ARG A 176 0.71 -18.16 11.30
N ALA A 177 0.83 -19.33 10.68
CA ALA A 177 -0.22 -20.34 10.71
C ALA A 177 -0.50 -20.81 12.14
N ASP A 178 0.55 -21.11 12.90
CA ASP A 178 0.46 -21.50 14.31
C ASP A 178 -0.23 -20.43 15.16
N LEU A 179 0.15 -19.16 14.96
CA LEU A 179 -0.45 -18.03 15.65
C LEU A 179 -1.96 -17.94 15.36
N ILE A 180 -2.35 -17.91 14.08
CA ILE A 180 -3.75 -17.75 13.67
C ILE A 180 -4.62 -18.95 14.07
N LYS A 181 -4.03 -20.15 14.17
CA LYS A 181 -4.74 -21.38 14.58
C LYS A 181 -4.74 -21.61 16.09
N SER A 182 -4.05 -20.78 16.87
CA SER A 182 -4.05 -20.88 18.32
C SER A 182 -5.39 -20.45 18.93
N ASN A 183 -5.76 -21.04 20.07
CA ASN A 183 -7.02 -20.74 20.77
C ASN A 183 -7.08 -19.32 21.35
N ASN A 184 -5.92 -18.67 21.55
CA ASN A 184 -5.81 -17.32 22.10
C ASN A 184 -4.71 -16.58 21.36
N ALA A 185 -4.95 -16.35 20.07
CA ALA A 185 -4.00 -15.70 19.19
C ALA A 185 -3.76 -14.26 19.64
N GLU A 186 -2.55 -13.97 20.09
CA GLU A 186 -2.11 -12.65 20.51
C GLU A 186 -0.86 -12.26 19.72
N PRO A 187 -0.73 -10.99 19.29
CA PRO A 187 0.50 -10.53 18.67
C PRO A 187 1.67 -10.65 19.65
N TYR A 188 2.87 -10.85 19.11
CA TYR A 188 4.09 -10.99 19.90
C TYR A 188 5.30 -10.41 19.17
N LEU A 189 6.35 -10.14 19.94
CA LEU A 189 7.66 -9.79 19.42
C LEU A 189 8.49 -11.04 19.14
N THR A 190 9.09 -11.12 17.96
CA THR A 190 10.03 -12.19 17.60
C THR A 190 11.39 -12.00 18.24
N GLU A 191 11.73 -10.76 18.59
CA GLU A 191 12.93 -10.37 19.34
C GLU A 191 12.68 -9.00 20.01
N PRO A 192 13.43 -8.64 21.06
CA PRO A 192 13.26 -7.36 21.73
C PRO A 192 13.50 -6.19 20.78
N VAL A 193 12.63 -5.17 20.82
CA VAL A 193 12.77 -3.95 20.03
C VAL A 193 13.18 -2.80 20.94
N ALA A 194 14.28 -2.13 20.60
CA ALA A 194 14.67 -0.89 21.25
C ALA A 194 13.95 0.28 20.56
N LEU A 195 12.88 0.77 21.19
CA LEU A 195 12.20 2.00 20.76
C LEU A 195 12.69 3.18 21.60
N PRO A 196 12.79 4.39 21.02
CA PRO A 196 13.14 5.57 21.77
C PRO A 196 12.06 5.92 22.80
N ASP A 197 12.48 6.56 23.90
CA ASP A 197 11.62 7.08 24.96
C ASP A 197 11.79 8.61 25.06
N PRO A 198 11.33 9.36 24.05
CA PRO A 198 11.51 10.80 24.01
C PRO A 198 10.51 11.52 24.93
N GLU A 199 10.85 12.72 25.39
CA GLU A 199 9.89 13.60 26.07
C GLU A 199 8.74 14.00 25.14
N ARG A 200 9.01 14.15 23.83
CA ARG A 200 8.03 14.54 22.82
C ARG A 200 8.01 13.56 21.65
N GLU A 201 6.81 13.09 21.33
CA GLU A 201 6.51 12.21 20.19
C GLU A 201 5.61 12.96 19.22
N LEU A 202 5.92 12.87 17.92
CA LEU A 202 5.08 13.38 16.84
C LEU A 202 4.63 12.22 15.95
N PHE A 203 3.35 11.88 15.99
CA PHE A 203 2.76 10.91 15.06
C PHE A 203 2.34 11.66 13.80
N PHE A 204 3.04 11.38 12.71
CA PHE A 204 3.00 12.18 11.51
C PHE A 204 2.39 11.41 10.34
N ASP A 205 1.41 12.03 9.69
CA ASP A 205 0.73 11.51 8.51
C ASP A 205 0.44 12.65 7.51
N ILE A 206 0.32 12.31 6.23
CA ILE A 206 0.03 13.26 5.15
C ILE A 206 -1.17 12.82 4.32
N GLU A 207 -1.81 13.79 3.67
CA GLU A 207 -2.74 13.52 2.59
C GLU A 207 -2.28 14.20 1.30
N ASP A 208 -2.18 13.41 0.23
CA ASP A 208 -1.77 13.87 -1.09
C ASP A 208 -2.70 13.38 -2.20
N ASP A 209 -2.73 14.14 -3.29
CA ASP A 209 -3.37 13.76 -4.55
C ASP A 209 -2.28 13.46 -5.59
N PRO A 210 -2.02 12.16 -5.87
CA PRO A 210 -1.06 11.77 -6.88
C PRO A 210 -1.39 12.27 -8.30
N LEU A 211 -2.67 12.50 -8.63
CA LEU A 211 -3.08 12.97 -9.97
C LEU A 211 -2.66 14.41 -10.22
N HIS A 212 -2.73 15.25 -9.19
CA HIS A 212 -2.29 16.65 -9.25
C HIS A 212 -0.85 16.85 -8.77
N ASN A 213 -0.19 15.79 -8.29
CA ASN A 213 1.13 15.83 -7.64
C ASN A 213 1.18 16.94 -6.56
N PHE A 214 0.21 16.85 -5.65
CA PHE A 214 -0.11 17.90 -4.67
C PHE A 214 -0.34 17.31 -3.27
N CYS A 215 0.42 17.74 -2.26
CA CYS A 215 0.26 17.36 -0.86
C CYS A 215 -0.55 18.42 -0.13
N TYR A 216 -1.81 18.13 0.20
CA TYR A 216 -2.73 19.14 0.73
C TYR A 216 -2.84 19.17 2.24
N LEU A 217 -2.35 18.15 2.96
CA LEU A 217 -2.40 18.11 4.42
C LEU A 217 -1.16 17.45 5.02
N HIS A 218 -0.66 18.09 6.08
CA HIS A 218 0.36 17.57 6.99
C HIS A 218 -0.21 17.59 8.41
N GLY A 219 -0.44 16.43 9.01
CA GLY A 219 -1.02 16.35 10.34
C GLY A 219 -0.13 15.65 11.35
N PHE A 220 -0.22 16.13 12.58
CA PHE A 220 0.58 15.67 13.70
C PHE A 220 -0.32 15.44 14.89
N VAL A 221 -0.23 14.28 15.51
CA VAL A 221 -0.59 14.13 16.93
C VAL A 221 0.68 14.28 17.74
N GLU A 222 0.77 15.37 18.49
CA GLU A 222 1.84 15.61 19.47
C GLU A 222 1.47 14.93 20.78
N ARG A 223 2.40 14.18 21.37
CA ARG A 223 2.25 13.56 22.69
C ARG A 223 3.50 13.81 23.54
N SER A 224 3.31 14.17 24.80
CA SER A 224 4.39 14.38 25.76
C SER A 224 4.48 13.23 26.77
N ASN A 225 5.70 12.79 27.07
CA ASN A 225 6.02 11.79 28.10
C ASN A 225 5.22 10.48 28.00
N SER A 226 4.89 10.05 26.77
CA SER A 226 4.02 8.89 26.51
C SER A 226 2.65 8.95 27.23
N ASP A 227 2.13 10.14 27.56
CA ASP A 227 0.84 10.34 28.22
C ASP A 227 -0.23 10.77 27.22
N ASN A 228 -1.21 9.89 26.99
CA ASN A 228 -2.31 10.13 26.04
C ASN A 228 -3.20 11.32 26.44
N ASN A 229 -3.18 11.77 27.71
CA ASN A 229 -3.93 12.96 28.13
C ASN A 229 -3.29 14.28 27.63
N THR A 230 -2.05 14.22 27.13
CA THR A 230 -1.34 15.37 26.58
C THR A 230 -1.47 15.48 25.07
N GLU A 231 -2.22 14.58 24.44
CA GLU A 231 -2.38 14.53 22.99
C GLU A 231 -2.99 15.80 22.44
N LYS A 232 -2.38 16.33 21.39
CA LYS A 232 -2.87 17.47 20.65
C LYS A 232 -2.69 17.27 19.16
N TYR A 233 -3.78 17.35 18.41
CA TYR A 233 -3.73 17.37 16.96
C TYR A 233 -3.38 18.78 16.45
N VAL A 234 -2.41 18.84 15.55
CA VAL A 234 -1.96 20.05 14.84
C VAL A 234 -1.86 19.70 13.36
N ALA A 235 -2.39 20.56 12.50
CA ALA A 235 -2.46 20.31 11.07
C ALA A 235 -2.13 21.56 10.27
N PHE A 236 -1.45 21.36 9.14
CA PHE A 236 -1.13 22.37 8.15
C PHE A 236 -1.74 21.94 6.83
N PHE A 237 -2.66 22.76 6.33
CA PHE A 237 -3.55 22.41 5.24
C PHE A 237 -3.45 23.46 4.13
N ALA A 238 -3.33 23.01 2.88
CA ALA A 238 -3.31 23.89 1.73
C ALA A 238 -4.73 24.41 1.42
N ASP A 239 -4.96 25.71 1.60
CA ASP A 239 -6.29 26.33 1.50
C ASP A 239 -6.79 26.51 0.04
N ASP A 240 -6.00 26.11 -0.95
CA ASP A 240 -6.40 25.96 -2.35
C ASP A 240 -5.39 25.05 -3.09
N LEU A 241 -5.57 24.87 -4.41
CA LEU A 241 -4.70 24.07 -5.29
C LEU A 241 -3.50 24.85 -5.86
N SER A 242 -3.16 26.03 -5.30
CA SER A 242 -2.01 26.81 -5.76
C SER A 242 -0.69 26.23 -5.24
N PRO A 243 0.41 26.31 -6.02
CA PRO A 243 1.74 25.95 -5.53
C PRO A 243 2.16 26.69 -4.27
N GLU A 244 1.70 27.94 -4.10
CA GLU A 244 1.99 28.77 -2.93
C GLU A 244 1.32 28.23 -1.65
N ALA A 245 0.08 27.74 -1.74
CA ALA A 245 -0.62 27.13 -0.61
C ALA A 245 0.04 25.82 -0.16
N GLU A 246 0.48 24.99 -1.11
CA GLU A 246 1.24 23.77 -0.81
C GLU A 246 2.62 24.07 -0.20
N GLU A 247 3.35 25.04 -0.76
CA GLU A 247 4.64 25.47 -0.20
C GLU A 247 4.48 25.97 1.23
N GLN A 248 3.46 26.77 1.49
CA GLN A 248 3.18 27.32 2.82
C GLN A 248 2.82 26.21 3.82
N ALA A 249 1.94 25.27 3.45
CA ALA A 249 1.58 24.15 4.30
C ALA A 249 2.79 23.27 4.63
N PHE A 250 3.65 22.98 3.64
CA PHE A 250 4.90 22.25 3.84
C PHE A 250 5.88 23.03 4.74
N ALA A 251 6.04 24.33 4.52
CA ALA A 251 6.93 25.18 5.31
C ALA A 251 6.48 25.32 6.77
N ASP A 252 5.19 25.42 7.03
CA ASP A 252 4.65 25.45 8.38
C ASP A 252 4.79 24.11 9.09
N ALA A 253 4.56 22.99 8.39
CA ALA A 253 4.79 21.65 8.92
C ALA A 253 6.27 21.39 9.25
N TRP A 254 7.18 21.80 8.36
CA TRP A 254 8.62 21.74 8.59
C TRP A 254 9.01 22.53 9.85
N ARG A 255 8.56 23.79 9.94
CA ARG A 255 8.82 24.66 11.09
C ARG A 255 8.30 24.05 12.39
N TYR A 256 7.09 23.46 12.35
CA TYR A 256 6.50 22.82 13.51
C TYR A 256 7.38 21.68 14.04
N ILE A 257 7.88 20.77 13.19
CA ILE A 257 8.79 19.72 13.67
C ILE A 257 10.04 20.34 14.30
N MET A 258 10.65 21.35 13.66
CA MET A 258 11.86 22.00 14.16
C MET A 258 11.66 22.70 15.51
N GLU A 259 10.53 23.39 15.71
CA GLU A 259 10.17 24.05 16.98
C GLU A 259 9.89 23.05 18.11
N ASN A 260 9.59 21.80 17.76
CA ASN A 260 9.30 20.71 18.69
C ASN A 260 10.52 19.84 19.02
N GLN A 261 11.71 20.13 18.47
CA GLN A 261 12.93 19.39 18.80
C GLN A 261 13.42 19.67 20.24
N PRO A 262 13.99 18.69 20.95
CA PRO A 262 14.15 17.29 20.54
C PRO A 262 12.83 16.51 20.58
N CYS A 263 12.54 15.75 19.52
CA CYS A 263 11.39 14.85 19.44
C CYS A 263 11.71 13.60 18.62
N THR A 264 10.91 12.55 18.77
CA THR A 264 10.89 11.43 17.81
C THR A 264 9.64 11.53 16.94
N VAL A 265 9.83 11.43 15.63
CA VAL A 265 8.73 11.35 14.68
C VAL A 265 8.40 9.88 14.41
N TYR A 266 7.11 9.54 14.40
CA TYR A 266 6.62 8.22 14.02
C TYR A 266 5.76 8.36 12.78
N ILE A 267 6.10 7.60 11.75
CA ILE A 267 5.31 7.46 10.53
C ILE A 267 4.90 6.00 10.36
N TYR A 268 3.80 5.75 9.67
CA TYR A 268 3.41 4.37 9.44
C TYR A 268 4.24 3.69 8.34
N SER A 269 4.62 4.42 7.28
CA SER A 269 5.31 3.81 6.13
C SER A 269 6.28 4.76 5.44
N LYS A 270 6.82 4.37 4.28
CA LYS A 270 7.77 5.21 3.52
C LYS A 270 7.11 6.34 2.74
N HIS A 271 5.78 6.43 2.74
CA HIS A 271 5.03 7.38 1.93
C HIS A 271 5.39 8.81 2.32
N GLU A 272 5.35 9.12 3.62
CA GLU A 272 5.64 10.44 4.18
C GLU A 272 7.04 10.92 3.77
N ARG A 273 8.05 10.05 3.96
CA ARG A 273 9.44 10.31 3.52
C ARG A 273 9.55 10.57 2.03
N THR A 274 8.87 9.76 1.23
CA THR A 274 8.92 9.86 -0.23
C THR A 274 8.29 11.16 -0.70
N THR A 275 7.16 11.54 -0.14
CA THR A 275 6.46 12.79 -0.48
C THR A 275 7.23 14.01 0.00
N TRP A 276 7.82 14.00 1.20
CA TRP A 276 8.62 15.13 1.70
C TRP A 276 9.89 15.37 0.89
N ARG A 277 10.54 14.31 0.38
CA ARG A 277 11.65 14.46 -0.59
C ARG A 277 11.19 15.15 -1.88
N LYS A 278 10.00 14.79 -2.39
CA LYS A 278 9.43 15.45 -3.58
C LYS A 278 9.09 16.91 -3.29
N LEU A 279 8.48 17.21 -2.15
CA LEU A 279 8.15 18.56 -1.72
C LEU A 279 9.42 19.40 -1.55
N GLN A 280 10.45 18.88 -0.92
CA GLN A 280 11.75 19.57 -0.81
C GLN A 280 12.37 19.84 -2.19
N SER A 281 12.31 18.88 -3.12
CA SER A 281 12.78 19.09 -4.48
C SER A 281 11.96 20.16 -5.23
N LYS A 282 10.65 20.22 -4.97
CA LYS A 282 9.71 21.19 -5.56
C LYS A 282 9.86 22.60 -4.95
N TYR A 283 10.13 22.67 -3.64
CA TYR A 283 10.18 23.87 -2.81
C TYR A 283 11.47 23.93 -1.99
N SER A 284 12.61 24.03 -2.69
CA SER A 284 13.95 23.98 -2.08
C SER A 284 14.29 25.18 -1.18
N SER A 285 13.44 26.21 -1.17
CA SER A 285 13.43 27.35 -0.25
C SER A 285 13.10 26.97 1.19
N VAL A 286 12.34 25.89 1.41
CA VAL A 286 11.82 25.51 2.73
C VAL A 286 12.89 24.85 3.60
N CYS A 287 13.63 23.91 3.03
CA CYS A 287 14.70 23.17 3.68
C CYS A 287 15.66 22.57 2.66
N SER A 288 16.87 22.24 3.10
CA SER A 288 17.87 21.54 2.30
C SER A 288 17.60 20.04 2.21
N GLU A 289 18.18 19.38 1.20
CA GLU A 289 18.12 17.93 1.03
C GLU A 289 18.75 17.20 2.24
N GLU A 290 19.86 17.73 2.77
CA GLU A 290 20.53 17.18 3.96
C GLU A 290 19.66 17.25 5.21
N GLU A 291 18.89 18.34 5.41
CA GLU A 291 17.97 18.47 6.53
C GLU A 291 16.81 17.46 6.43
N ILE A 292 16.27 17.22 5.24
CA ILE A 292 15.24 16.18 5.03
C ILE A 292 15.79 14.78 5.31
N GLU A 293 16.98 14.46 4.81
CA GLU A 293 17.62 13.17 5.09
C GLU A 293 17.94 13.00 6.58
N THR A 294 18.34 14.08 7.27
CA THR A 294 18.55 14.07 8.71
C THR A 294 17.25 13.82 9.47
N LEU A 295 16.15 14.49 9.10
CA LEU A 295 14.85 14.27 9.73
C LEU A 295 14.40 12.82 9.63
N PHE A 296 14.53 12.22 8.45
CA PHE A 296 14.12 10.83 8.19
C PHE A 296 15.22 9.79 8.46
N ASP A 297 16.31 10.19 9.13
CA ASP A 297 17.27 9.25 9.67
C ASP A 297 16.60 8.40 10.76
N PRO A 298 16.91 7.09 10.87
CA PRO A 298 16.34 6.21 11.88
C PRO A 298 16.53 6.67 13.33
N ASP A 299 17.49 7.56 13.62
CA ASP A 299 17.67 8.15 14.95
C ASP A 299 16.58 9.20 15.29
N ASN A 300 15.94 9.80 14.28
CA ASN A 300 14.95 10.88 14.43
C ASN A 300 13.52 10.44 14.05
N THR A 301 13.37 9.63 13.01
CA THR A 301 12.07 9.14 12.53
C THR A 301 12.02 7.61 12.50
N ILE A 302 10.96 7.05 13.10
CA ILE A 302 10.71 5.60 13.11
C ILE A 302 9.58 5.28 12.12
N ASP A 303 9.88 4.47 11.09
CA ASP A 303 8.88 3.86 10.19
C ASP A 303 8.32 2.59 10.86
N LEU A 304 7.13 2.68 11.45
CA LEU A 304 6.57 1.57 12.22
C LEU A 304 6.39 0.30 11.38
N LEU A 305 6.00 0.40 10.11
CA LEU A 305 5.79 -0.79 9.27
C LEU A 305 7.11 -1.49 8.95
N HIS A 306 8.10 -0.74 8.49
CA HIS A 306 9.33 -1.30 7.94
C HIS A 306 10.44 -1.51 8.96
N ASP A 307 10.51 -0.66 9.98
CA ASP A 307 11.52 -0.76 11.03
C ASP A 307 11.06 -1.57 12.22
N VAL A 308 9.75 -1.76 12.40
CA VAL A 308 9.24 -2.49 13.55
C VAL A 308 8.37 -3.68 13.15
N VAL A 309 7.17 -3.43 12.63
CA VAL A 309 6.13 -4.45 12.45
C VAL A 309 6.61 -5.62 11.59
N ARG A 310 7.15 -5.35 10.40
CA ARG A 310 7.58 -6.42 9.47
C ARG A 310 8.79 -7.21 9.94
N LYS A 311 9.64 -6.60 10.77
CA LYS A 311 10.93 -7.14 11.21
C LYS A 311 10.80 -7.92 12.52
N TYR A 312 10.04 -7.39 13.47
CA TYR A 312 10.12 -7.79 14.86
C TYR A 312 8.80 -8.26 15.46
N THR A 313 7.69 -8.23 14.71
CA THR A 313 6.36 -8.62 15.24
C THR A 313 5.69 -9.65 14.35
N GLU A 314 4.84 -10.47 14.96
CA GLU A 314 3.84 -11.26 14.24
C GLU A 314 2.45 -10.95 14.79
N TRP A 315 1.46 -10.88 13.89
CA TRP A 315 0.09 -10.50 14.19
C TRP A 315 -0.89 -11.53 13.64
N PRO A 316 -1.98 -11.85 14.36
CA PRO A 316 -3.03 -12.74 13.86
C PRO A 316 -3.97 -12.01 12.90
N THR A 317 -3.41 -11.44 11.83
CA THR A 317 -4.12 -10.63 10.84
C THR A 317 -3.74 -11.04 9.41
N HIS A 318 -4.56 -10.68 8.43
CA HIS A 318 -4.32 -11.03 7.02
C HIS A 318 -3.27 -10.14 6.32
N ASP A 319 -3.07 -8.93 6.84
CA ASP A 319 -2.03 -8.03 6.37
C ASP A 319 -1.59 -7.08 7.48
N HIS A 320 -0.44 -6.46 7.25
CA HIS A 320 0.12 -5.43 8.11
C HIS A 320 -0.16 -4.06 7.50
N THR A 321 -1.42 -3.72 7.28
CA THR A 321 -1.81 -2.33 6.96
C THR A 321 -2.29 -1.64 8.24
N LEU A 322 -2.12 -0.32 8.33
CA LEU A 322 -2.43 0.41 9.58
C LEU A 322 -3.87 0.16 10.01
N LYS A 323 -4.79 0.24 9.05
CA LYS A 323 -6.21 -0.05 9.24
C LYS A 323 -6.44 -1.44 9.84
N THR A 324 -5.84 -2.48 9.27
CA THR A 324 -6.00 -3.86 9.78
C THR A 324 -5.47 -4.01 11.20
N LEU A 325 -4.27 -3.49 11.47
CA LEU A 325 -3.62 -3.62 12.78
C LEU A 325 -4.32 -2.79 13.86
N ALA A 326 -4.71 -1.56 13.55
CA ALA A 326 -5.42 -0.71 14.51
C ALA A 326 -6.84 -1.22 14.77
N GLN A 327 -7.55 -1.75 13.75
CA GLN A 327 -8.84 -2.41 13.95
C GLN A 327 -8.73 -3.67 14.80
N TYR A 328 -7.65 -4.44 14.66
CA TYR A 328 -7.35 -5.55 15.56
C TYR A 328 -7.17 -5.07 17.02
N LEU A 329 -6.70 -3.83 17.21
CA LEU A 329 -6.56 -3.16 18.50
C LEU A 329 -7.80 -2.34 18.91
N ASP A 330 -8.96 -2.68 18.35
CA ASP A 330 -10.26 -2.04 18.62
C ASP A 330 -10.33 -0.52 18.30
N PHE A 331 -9.36 0.03 17.57
CA PHE A 331 -9.41 1.41 17.12
C PHE A 331 -10.50 1.59 16.06
N LYS A 332 -11.20 2.73 16.14
CA LYS A 332 -12.32 3.06 15.25
C LYS A 332 -12.11 4.45 14.70
N TRP A 333 -11.96 4.51 13.38
CA TRP A 333 -12.07 5.75 12.64
C TRP A 333 -13.47 6.36 12.85
N ARG A 334 -13.52 7.68 12.87
CA ARG A 334 -14.76 8.46 12.93
C ARG A 334 -15.59 8.32 11.65
N ASP A 335 -14.93 8.22 10.51
CA ASP A 335 -15.59 8.00 9.22
C ASP A 335 -16.07 6.55 9.05
N THR A 336 -17.19 6.38 8.33
CA THR A 336 -17.78 5.07 8.06
C THR A 336 -17.09 4.29 6.93
N ASP A 337 -16.43 4.99 6.00
CA ASP A 337 -15.69 4.38 4.89
C ASP A 337 -14.34 5.11 4.65
N PRO A 338 -13.42 5.08 5.63
CA PRO A 338 -12.17 5.82 5.56
C PRO A 338 -11.22 5.15 4.55
N SER A 339 -10.74 5.93 3.58
CA SER A 339 -9.69 5.53 2.65
C SER A 339 -9.00 6.74 2.02
N GLY A 340 -7.72 6.61 1.67
CA GLY A 340 -7.00 7.67 0.94
C GLY A 340 -7.61 8.02 -0.43
N ALA A 341 -8.30 7.08 -1.08
CA ALA A 341 -9.05 7.40 -2.31
C ALA A 341 -10.25 8.31 -2.02
N ALA A 342 -10.89 8.15 -0.86
CA ALA A 342 -11.98 9.00 -0.43
C ALA A 342 -11.46 10.38 0.01
N SER A 343 -10.31 10.47 0.70
CA SER A 343 -9.72 11.77 1.10
C SER A 343 -9.41 12.65 -0.11
N ILE A 344 -8.86 12.09 -1.20
CA ILE A 344 -8.65 12.80 -2.47
C ILE A 344 -9.97 13.35 -3.04
N GLU A 345 -11.03 12.54 -3.06
CA GLU A 345 -12.36 12.98 -3.54
C GLU A 345 -12.98 14.05 -2.63
N TRP A 346 -12.73 13.99 -1.32
CA TRP A 346 -13.16 15.01 -0.37
C TRP A 346 -12.41 16.31 -0.61
N PHE A 347 -11.10 16.25 -0.83
CA PHE A 347 -10.28 17.42 -1.12
C PHE A 347 -10.73 18.13 -2.40
N GLN A 348 -10.94 17.38 -3.48
CA GLN A 348 -11.47 17.95 -4.74
C GLN A 348 -12.81 18.65 -4.51
N ARG A 349 -13.77 17.99 -3.85
CA ARG A 349 -15.07 18.61 -3.56
C ARG A 349 -14.94 19.84 -2.67
N TRP A 350 -14.06 19.80 -1.69
CA TRP A 350 -13.79 20.94 -0.82
C TRP A 350 -13.15 22.10 -1.60
N SER A 351 -12.21 21.86 -2.52
CA SER A 351 -11.60 22.91 -3.34
C SER A 351 -12.61 23.62 -4.26
N GLU A 352 -13.71 22.96 -4.63
CA GLU A 352 -14.76 23.54 -5.46
C GLU A 352 -15.86 24.25 -4.67
N SER A 353 -16.14 23.75 -3.45
CA SER A 353 -17.29 24.20 -2.64
C SER A 353 -16.91 25.06 -1.43
N GLU A 354 -15.66 25.00 -1.01
CA GLU A 354 -15.13 25.55 0.24
C GLU A 354 -15.95 25.14 1.49
N ASP A 355 -16.66 24.00 1.44
CA ASP A 355 -17.52 23.57 2.55
C ASP A 355 -16.69 23.18 3.79
N PRO A 356 -16.79 23.91 4.91
CA PRO A 356 -16.00 23.63 6.11
C PRO A 356 -16.25 22.23 6.69
N LYS A 357 -17.41 21.61 6.42
CA LYS A 357 -17.68 20.23 6.87
C LYS A 357 -16.83 19.20 6.13
N ILE A 358 -16.54 19.44 4.85
CA ILE A 358 -15.70 18.54 4.07
C ILE A 358 -14.25 18.68 4.53
N LYS A 359 -13.76 19.92 4.76
CA LYS A 359 -12.45 20.16 5.36
C LYS A 359 -12.31 19.49 6.72
N GLN A 360 -13.29 19.67 7.59
CA GLN A 360 -13.31 19.03 8.91
C GLN A 360 -13.22 17.50 8.79
N ARG A 361 -13.97 16.90 7.86
CA ARG A 361 -13.92 15.45 7.62
C ARG A 361 -12.53 14.96 7.19
N ILE A 362 -11.82 15.72 6.36
CA ILE A 362 -10.44 15.39 5.94
C ILE A 362 -9.50 15.47 7.15
N LEU A 363 -9.60 16.53 7.95
CA LEU A 363 -8.80 16.70 9.16
C LEU A 363 -9.04 15.56 10.17
N GLU A 364 -10.30 15.15 10.36
CA GLU A 364 -10.64 14.04 11.25
C GLU A 364 -10.09 12.70 10.75
N TYR A 365 -10.09 12.47 9.44
CA TYR A 365 -9.52 11.26 8.86
C TYR A 365 -8.00 11.17 9.08
N ASN A 366 -7.28 12.25 8.81
CA ASN A 366 -5.84 12.30 9.01
C ASN A 366 -5.46 12.25 10.51
N GLU A 367 -6.20 12.94 11.39
CA GLU A 367 -6.02 12.80 12.84
C GLU A 367 -6.25 11.35 13.30
N ASP A 368 -7.23 10.64 12.75
CA ASP A 368 -7.44 9.22 13.05
C ASP A 368 -6.25 8.34 12.61
N ASP A 369 -5.62 8.62 11.46
CA ASP A 369 -4.45 7.88 10.99
C ASP A 369 -3.21 8.15 11.89
N CYS A 370 -3.02 9.38 12.37
CA CYS A 370 -2.01 9.69 13.39
C CYS A 370 -2.29 8.96 14.71
N LEU A 371 -3.53 8.98 15.19
CA LEU A 371 -3.94 8.29 16.43
C LEU A 371 -3.81 6.78 16.29
N ALA A 372 -4.16 6.19 15.15
CA ALA A 372 -4.00 4.76 14.88
C ALA A 372 -2.53 4.35 14.92
N THR A 373 -1.64 5.17 14.35
CA THR A 373 -0.18 4.97 14.42
C THR A 373 0.30 4.97 15.86
N ARG A 374 -0.20 5.90 16.69
CA ARG A 374 0.09 5.96 18.12
C ARG A 374 -0.44 4.73 18.89
N VAL A 375 -1.69 4.30 18.63
CA VAL A 375 -2.26 3.07 19.24
C VAL A 375 -1.35 1.87 18.98
N LEU A 376 -0.89 1.74 17.74
CA LEU A 376 -0.02 0.65 17.33
C LEU A 376 1.33 0.69 18.06
N LEU A 377 1.96 1.87 18.16
CA LEU A 377 3.22 2.04 18.91
C LEU A 377 3.05 1.60 20.37
N ASP A 378 1.99 2.07 21.05
CA ASP A 378 1.74 1.73 22.45
C ASP A 378 1.56 0.23 22.64
N LYS A 379 0.82 -0.42 21.73
CA LYS A 379 0.68 -1.88 21.79
C LYS A 379 2.04 -2.55 21.64
N ILE A 380 2.84 -2.16 20.64
CA ILE A 380 4.17 -2.73 20.39
C ILE A 380 5.06 -2.63 21.63
N LYS A 381 5.07 -1.48 22.32
CA LYS A 381 5.84 -1.26 23.56
C LYS A 381 5.47 -2.23 24.70
N THR A 382 4.30 -2.87 24.63
CA THR A 382 3.77 -3.79 25.66
C THR A 382 3.70 -5.25 25.21
N LEU A 383 4.12 -5.57 23.98
CA LEU A 383 4.10 -6.94 23.48
C LEU A 383 5.12 -7.81 24.20
N ASP A 384 4.73 -9.04 24.51
CA ASP A 384 5.65 -10.05 25.02
C ASP A 384 6.60 -10.50 23.91
N THR A 385 7.87 -10.70 24.26
CA THR A 385 8.84 -11.34 23.37
C THR A 385 8.77 -12.85 23.56
N ILE A 386 8.60 -13.58 22.46
CA ILE A 386 8.63 -15.04 22.50
C ILE A 386 10.08 -15.49 22.77
N ASN A 387 10.26 -16.39 23.74
CA ASN A 387 11.58 -16.90 24.15
C ASN A 387 12.18 -17.89 23.15
#